data_AF-A0A8C0H566-F1
#
_entry.id   AF-A0A8C0H566-F1
#
_cell.length_a   1.000
_cell.length_b   1.000
_cell.length_c   1.000
_cell.angle_alpha   90.00
_cell.angle_beta   90.00
_cell.angle_gamma   90.00
#
_symmetry.space_group_name_H-M   'P 1'
#
loop_
_entity.id
_entity.type
_entity.pdbx_description
1 polymer ?
#
loop_
_entity_poly.entity_id
_entity_poly.type
_entity_poly.pdbx_seq_one_letter_code
_entity_poly.pdbx_strand_id
1 'polypeptide(L)'
;MAAATQGRYSSSDWVTQYRMLYSDTGRNWKPYHQDGNIWAFPGNTNSDSVIRHDLQHPVIARYIRIVPLDWSGEGQIGLRTEVYGCPYWADVINFDGHAVLPYRFRNKKMKTLKDVITLKFKTSESEGVIFHGEGQQGDYITLELKKAKLVLNLNLGINQYGSIYGHTSVMAGSLLDDHHWHSIVIERHGRNINLTLDRHMQHFRTNGEFDYLDLDYEITFGGMPFSGKPSSNSRKNFKGCMESINYNGNNITDLAKRRKLEPSNGVRTFSFSSKLRGSKGAYIGSVPLCVADIHVI
;
A
#
# COMPACT_ATOMS: atom_id res chain seq x y z
N MET A 1 -12.29 -9.39 8.79
CA MET A 1 -13.36 -9.13 7.80
C MET A 1 -13.91 -10.48 7.38
N ALA A 2 -15.21 -10.57 7.17
CA ALA A 2 -15.88 -11.79 6.76
C ALA A 2 -17.02 -11.46 5.79
N ALA A 3 -17.43 -12.44 5.00
CA ALA A 3 -18.65 -12.37 4.19
C ALA A 3 -19.54 -13.55 4.53
N ALA A 4 -20.83 -13.30 4.69
CA ALA A 4 -21.85 -14.34 4.79
C ALA A 4 -22.77 -14.30 3.57
N THR A 5 -23.19 -15.49 3.14
CA THR A 5 -24.14 -15.69 2.04
C THR A 5 -25.26 -16.62 2.47
N GLN A 6 -26.45 -16.37 1.93
CA GLN A 6 -27.64 -17.19 2.13
C GLN A 6 -28.43 -17.21 0.81
N GLY A 7 -29.06 -18.33 0.46
CA GLY A 7 -29.94 -18.39 -0.72
C GLY A 7 -31.22 -17.57 -0.54
N ARG A 8 -32.09 -17.50 -1.56
CA ARG A 8 -33.40 -16.84 -1.42
C ARG A 8 -34.34 -17.69 -0.57
N TYR A 9 -35.04 -17.07 0.38
CA TYR A 9 -35.88 -17.78 1.34
C TYR A 9 -36.92 -18.70 0.67
N SER A 10 -37.02 -19.94 1.15
CA SER A 10 -38.01 -20.93 0.71
C SER A 10 -38.07 -21.14 -0.81
N SER A 11 -36.93 -21.08 -1.50
CA SER A 11 -36.84 -21.38 -2.94
C SER A 11 -35.67 -22.31 -3.27
N SER A 12 -35.60 -22.72 -4.54
CA SER A 12 -34.44 -23.43 -5.11
C SER A 12 -33.32 -22.50 -5.56
N ASP A 13 -33.44 -21.18 -5.31
CA ASP A 13 -32.50 -20.17 -5.81
C ASP A 13 -31.39 -19.92 -4.77
N TRP A 14 -30.22 -20.51 -4.98
CA TRP A 14 -29.04 -20.23 -4.18
C TRP A 14 -27.75 -20.34 -4.99
N VAL A 15 -26.75 -19.54 -4.63
CA VAL A 15 -25.41 -19.57 -5.24
C VAL A 15 -24.55 -20.61 -4.53
N THR A 16 -23.97 -21.54 -5.28
CA THR A 16 -23.10 -22.63 -4.80
C THR A 16 -21.61 -22.27 -4.86
N GLN A 17 -21.25 -21.27 -5.67
CA GLN A 17 -19.89 -20.73 -5.74
C GLN A 17 -19.92 -19.25 -6.12
N TYR A 18 -19.06 -18.44 -5.50
CA TYR A 18 -18.95 -17.01 -5.81
C TYR A 18 -17.51 -16.48 -5.72
N ARG A 19 -17.25 -15.33 -6.34
CA ARG A 19 -16.03 -14.54 -6.18
C ARG A 19 -16.33 -13.22 -5.50
N MET A 20 -15.37 -12.71 -4.74
CA MET A 20 -15.42 -11.39 -4.14
C MET A 20 -14.49 -10.44 -4.88
N LEU A 21 -15.01 -9.30 -5.34
CA LEU A 21 -14.22 -8.18 -5.84
C LEU A 21 -14.34 -7.01 -4.87
N TYR A 22 -13.33 -6.14 -4.84
CA TYR A 22 -13.34 -4.95 -3.98
C TYR A 22 -12.84 -3.70 -4.72
N SER A 23 -13.34 -2.53 -4.30
CA SER A 23 -12.99 -1.24 -4.88
C SER A 23 -13.11 -0.10 -3.87
N ASP A 24 -12.32 0.95 -4.09
CA ASP A 24 -12.47 2.24 -3.38
C ASP A 24 -13.44 3.20 -4.08
N THR A 25 -13.65 3.02 -5.39
CA THR A 25 -14.39 3.96 -6.25
C THR A 25 -15.67 3.36 -6.84
N GLY A 26 -15.83 2.04 -6.76
CA GLY A 26 -16.92 1.30 -7.41
C GLY A 26 -16.75 1.13 -8.92
N ARG A 27 -15.64 1.63 -9.49
CA ARG A 27 -15.33 1.55 -10.93
C ARG A 27 -14.19 0.59 -11.24
N ASN A 28 -13.09 0.68 -10.50
CA ASN A 28 -11.92 -0.18 -10.67
C ASN A 28 -11.95 -1.31 -9.63
N TRP A 29 -12.29 -2.51 -10.08
CA TRP A 29 -12.50 -3.68 -9.24
C TRP A 29 -11.25 -4.57 -9.21
N LYS A 30 -10.83 -4.95 -8.00
CA LYS A 30 -9.73 -5.89 -7.77
C LYS A 30 -10.29 -7.20 -7.23
N PRO A 31 -9.94 -8.37 -7.81
CA PRO A 31 -10.38 -9.63 -7.24
C PRO A 31 -9.69 -9.92 -5.91
N TYR A 32 -10.42 -10.55 -5.00
CA TYR A 32 -9.84 -11.11 -3.79
C TYR A 32 -8.95 -12.28 -4.13
N HIS A 33 -7.72 -12.25 -3.61
CA HIS A 33 -6.75 -13.31 -3.78
C HIS A 33 -6.46 -14.00 -2.46
N GLN A 34 -6.35 -15.32 -2.53
CA GLN A 34 -5.96 -16.21 -1.45
C GLN A 34 -4.94 -17.21 -2.01
N ASP A 35 -3.83 -17.37 -1.29
CA ASP A 35 -2.70 -18.23 -1.69
C ASP A 35 -2.21 -17.97 -3.13
N GLY A 36 -2.19 -16.69 -3.54
CA GLY A 36 -1.75 -16.25 -4.86
C GLY A 36 -2.80 -16.36 -5.99
N ASN A 37 -3.98 -16.94 -5.72
CA ASN A 37 -5.00 -17.21 -6.75
C ASN A 37 -6.25 -16.34 -6.56
N ILE A 38 -6.95 -16.03 -7.66
CA ILE A 38 -8.29 -15.43 -7.60
C ILE A 38 -9.23 -16.43 -6.93
N TRP A 39 -9.67 -16.10 -5.72
CA TRP A 39 -10.34 -17.06 -4.86
C TRP A 39 -11.82 -17.20 -5.17
N ALA A 40 -12.28 -18.43 -5.39
CA ALA A 40 -13.68 -18.77 -5.50
C ALA A 40 -14.15 -19.38 -4.17
N PHE A 41 -15.04 -18.67 -3.48
CA PHE A 41 -15.63 -19.13 -2.23
C PHE A 41 -16.70 -20.19 -2.49
N PRO A 42 -16.73 -21.29 -1.72
CA PRO A 42 -17.86 -22.19 -1.71
C PRO A 42 -19.07 -21.48 -1.08
N GLY A 43 -20.19 -21.52 -1.78
CA GLY A 43 -21.44 -20.87 -1.40
C GLY A 43 -22.37 -21.80 -0.61
N ASN A 44 -23.66 -21.62 -0.83
CA ASN A 44 -24.73 -22.30 -0.12
C ASN A 44 -25.07 -23.66 -0.76
N THR A 45 -25.56 -24.59 0.06
CA THR A 45 -26.10 -25.89 -0.37
C THR A 45 -27.63 -25.96 -0.31
N ASN A 46 -28.27 -24.90 0.22
CA ASN A 46 -29.72 -24.75 0.32
C ASN A 46 -30.08 -23.24 0.42
N SER A 47 -31.37 -22.93 0.52
CA SER A 47 -31.87 -21.55 0.63
C SER A 47 -31.78 -20.91 2.02
N ASP A 48 -31.69 -21.72 3.08
CA ASP A 48 -31.92 -21.27 4.45
C ASP A 48 -30.66 -21.20 5.33
N SER A 49 -29.64 -22.01 5.07
CA SER A 49 -28.41 -22.01 5.85
C SER A 49 -27.56 -20.79 5.50
N VAL A 50 -27.08 -20.06 6.51
CA VAL A 50 -26.09 -19.00 6.34
C VAL A 50 -24.70 -19.63 6.30
N ILE A 51 -23.95 -19.36 5.23
CA ILE A 51 -22.54 -19.76 5.10
C ILE A 51 -21.68 -18.52 5.28
N ARG A 52 -20.72 -18.57 6.22
CA ARG A 52 -19.82 -17.47 6.53
C ARG A 52 -18.38 -17.88 6.26
N HIS A 53 -17.65 -16.99 5.58
CA HIS A 53 -16.22 -17.10 5.35
C HIS A 53 -15.48 -15.91 5.97
N ASP A 54 -14.57 -16.19 6.89
CA ASP A 54 -13.59 -15.20 7.33
C ASP A 54 -12.48 -15.08 6.28
N LEU A 55 -12.18 -13.85 5.87
CA LEU A 55 -11.12 -13.62 4.88
C LEU A 55 -9.76 -13.83 5.57
N GLN A 56 -8.95 -14.75 5.05
CA GLN A 56 -7.57 -14.97 5.49
C GLN A 56 -6.78 -13.65 5.55
N HIS A 57 -7.00 -12.78 4.57
CA HIS A 57 -6.37 -11.46 4.51
C HIS A 57 -7.44 -10.36 4.40
N PRO A 58 -7.63 -9.51 5.42
CA PRO A 58 -8.58 -8.41 5.34
C PRO A 58 -8.30 -7.48 4.16
N VAL A 59 -9.35 -7.02 3.47
CA VAL A 59 -9.25 -5.99 2.44
C VAL A 59 -9.77 -4.66 2.97
N ILE A 60 -9.09 -3.58 2.58
CA ILE A 60 -9.53 -2.21 2.86
C ILE A 60 -10.26 -1.74 1.59
N ALA A 61 -11.58 -1.55 1.68
CA ALA A 61 -12.41 -1.18 0.55
C ALA A 61 -13.64 -0.37 0.99
N ARG A 62 -14.26 0.33 0.02
CA ARG A 62 -15.56 1.00 0.21
C ARG A 62 -16.70 0.24 -0.45
N TYR A 63 -16.40 -0.46 -1.53
CA TYR A 63 -17.33 -1.25 -2.32
C TYR A 63 -16.85 -2.69 -2.37
N ILE A 64 -17.76 -3.64 -2.17
CA ILE A 64 -17.53 -5.05 -2.43
C ILE A 64 -18.55 -5.47 -3.49
N ARG A 65 -18.12 -6.34 -4.39
CA ARG A 65 -19.01 -6.96 -5.37
C ARG A 65 -18.94 -8.45 -5.19
N ILE A 66 -20.10 -9.08 -5.05
CA ILE A 66 -20.20 -10.54 -5.01
C ILE A 66 -20.61 -10.99 -6.41
N VAL A 67 -19.78 -11.82 -7.03
CA VAL A 67 -19.99 -12.31 -8.38
C VAL A 67 -20.33 -13.80 -8.29
N PRO A 68 -21.59 -14.21 -8.50
CA PRO A 68 -21.97 -15.61 -8.61
C PRO A 68 -21.18 -16.28 -9.73
N LEU A 69 -20.69 -17.49 -9.46
CA LEU A 69 -19.99 -18.34 -10.44
C LEU A 69 -20.79 -19.58 -10.78
N ASP A 70 -21.50 -20.14 -9.79
CA ASP A 70 -22.33 -21.33 -9.93
C ASP A 70 -23.52 -21.26 -8.95
N TRP A 71 -24.60 -21.97 -9.27
CA TRP A 71 -25.85 -21.94 -8.50
C TRP A 71 -26.59 -23.29 -8.56
N SER A 72 -27.65 -23.41 -7.76
CA SER A 72 -28.50 -24.61 -7.73
C SER A 72 -28.97 -25.03 -9.12
N GLY A 73 -28.77 -26.31 -9.46
CA GLY A 73 -29.22 -26.86 -10.74
C GLY A 73 -30.74 -26.87 -10.94
N GLU A 74 -31.51 -26.76 -9.85
CA GLU A 74 -32.98 -26.75 -9.86
C GLU A 74 -33.58 -25.34 -9.78
N GLY A 75 -32.75 -24.29 -9.66
CA GLY A 75 -33.21 -22.92 -9.47
C GLY A 75 -32.41 -21.87 -10.22
N GLN A 76 -32.54 -20.62 -9.79
CA GLN A 76 -31.83 -19.47 -10.36
C GLN A 76 -30.79 -18.91 -9.40
N ILE A 77 -30.12 -17.83 -9.80
CA ILE A 77 -29.21 -17.08 -8.94
C ILE A 77 -30.03 -16.36 -7.86
N GLY A 78 -29.99 -16.90 -6.63
CA GLY A 78 -30.53 -16.27 -5.43
C GLY A 78 -29.42 -16.03 -4.41
N LEU A 79 -29.27 -14.79 -3.95
CA LEU A 79 -28.23 -14.43 -3.00
C LEU A 79 -28.69 -13.32 -2.06
N ARG A 80 -28.64 -13.61 -0.77
CA ARG A 80 -28.62 -12.64 0.33
C ARG A 80 -27.19 -12.63 0.86
N THR A 81 -26.65 -11.46 1.16
CA THR A 81 -25.27 -11.35 1.60
C THR A 81 -25.12 -10.27 2.67
N GLU A 82 -24.21 -10.54 3.60
CA GLU A 82 -23.80 -9.61 4.65
C GLU A 82 -22.27 -9.58 4.72
N VAL A 83 -21.69 -8.40 4.93
CA VAL A 83 -20.24 -8.23 5.09
C VAL A 83 -19.94 -7.70 6.47
N TYR A 84 -19.01 -8.37 7.16
CA TYR A 84 -18.53 -7.99 8.48
C TYR A 84 -17.13 -7.40 8.38
N GLY A 85 -16.92 -6.23 8.94
CA GLY A 85 -15.64 -5.54 8.89
C GLY A 85 -15.60 -4.34 9.83
N CYS A 86 -14.42 -3.83 10.13
CA CYS A 86 -14.26 -2.68 11.01
C CYS A 86 -14.04 -1.40 10.19
N PRO A 87 -14.47 -0.24 10.71
CA PRO A 87 -14.09 1.04 10.13
C PRO A 87 -12.57 1.18 10.05
N TYR A 88 -12.07 1.68 8.92
CA TYR A 88 -10.67 2.01 8.73
C TYR A 88 -10.52 3.53 8.57
N TRP A 89 -9.66 4.11 9.41
CA TRP A 89 -9.29 5.52 9.36
C TRP A 89 -7.82 5.63 8.95
N ALA A 90 -7.54 6.49 7.98
CA ALA A 90 -6.18 6.82 7.60
C ALA A 90 -6.08 8.28 7.18
N ASP A 91 -4.96 8.89 7.56
CA ASP A 91 -4.54 10.19 7.03
C ASP A 91 -3.84 9.96 5.71
N VAL A 92 -4.42 10.52 4.65
CA VAL A 92 -3.89 10.41 3.28
C VAL A 92 -3.31 11.74 2.86
N ILE A 93 -2.07 11.71 2.35
CA ILE A 93 -1.39 12.83 1.72
C ILE A 93 -1.52 12.69 0.21
N ASN A 94 -2.00 13.74 -0.47
CA ASN A 94 -2.00 13.79 -1.94
C ASN A 94 -0.76 14.52 -2.45
N PHE A 95 -0.07 13.88 -3.38
CA PHE A 95 1.07 14.41 -4.11
C PHE A 95 0.65 14.74 -5.54
N ASP A 96 0.93 15.97 -5.98
CA ASP A 96 0.57 16.49 -7.30
C ASP A 96 1.70 16.34 -8.34
N GLY A 97 2.87 15.81 -7.94
CA GLY A 97 4.08 15.80 -8.75
C GLY A 97 4.95 17.06 -8.61
N HIS A 98 4.56 18.02 -7.78
CA HIS A 98 5.33 19.25 -7.54
C HIS A 98 5.81 19.37 -6.09
N ALA A 99 4.98 18.99 -5.13
CA ALA A 99 5.32 19.05 -3.72
C ALA A 99 6.17 17.85 -3.27
N VAL A 100 7.20 18.12 -2.47
CA VAL A 100 8.04 17.10 -1.83
C VAL A 100 7.96 17.31 -0.32
N LEU A 101 7.78 16.22 0.43
CA LEU A 101 7.63 16.23 1.89
C LEU A 101 8.99 15.86 2.53
N PRO A 102 9.75 16.84 3.06
CA PRO A 102 11.00 16.56 3.73
C PRO A 102 10.77 16.10 5.18
N TYR A 103 11.57 15.15 5.62
CA TYR A 103 11.73 14.80 7.03
C TYR A 103 13.20 15.01 7.41
N ARG A 104 13.46 16.09 8.14
CA ARG A 104 14.79 16.44 8.63
C ARG A 104 15.08 15.74 9.95
N PHE A 105 16.25 15.13 10.04
CA PHE A 105 16.70 14.45 11.24
C PHE A 105 17.09 15.46 12.31
N ARG A 106 16.89 15.09 13.58
CA ARG A 106 17.27 15.95 14.71
C ARG A 106 18.79 16.14 14.82
N ASN A 107 19.55 15.12 14.43
CA ASN A 107 21.00 15.14 14.46
C ASN A 107 21.54 15.60 13.11
N LYS A 108 22.62 16.40 13.13
CA LYS A 108 23.25 16.95 11.91
C LYS A 108 23.83 15.89 10.97
N LYS A 109 24.06 14.67 11.48
CA LYS A 109 24.47 13.49 10.72
C LYS A 109 23.72 12.28 11.24
N MET A 110 23.07 11.54 10.36
CA MET A 110 22.33 10.34 10.69
C MET A 110 22.92 9.14 9.95
N LYS A 111 23.66 8.34 10.72
CA LYS A 111 24.19 7.04 10.30
C LYS A 111 23.37 5.94 10.96
N THR A 112 22.77 5.06 10.16
CA THR A 112 21.92 3.97 10.68
C THR A 112 22.53 2.61 10.33
N LEU A 113 22.46 1.66 11.26
CA LEU A 113 22.73 0.24 11.01
C LEU A 113 21.44 -0.51 10.63
N LYS A 114 20.31 -0.02 11.12
CA LYS A 114 18.98 -0.59 10.92
C LYS A 114 18.03 0.50 10.46
N ASP A 115 17.24 0.20 9.43
CA ASP A 115 16.16 1.07 8.97
C ASP A 115 14.87 0.27 8.80
N VAL A 116 13.74 0.87 9.17
CA VAL A 116 12.40 0.36 8.91
C VAL A 116 11.60 1.49 8.26
N ILE A 117 11.22 1.30 7.00
CA ILE A 117 10.44 2.26 6.22
C ILE A 117 9.14 1.57 5.81
N THR A 118 8.01 2.13 6.23
CA THR A 118 6.69 1.62 5.84
C THR A 118 5.86 2.73 5.24
N LEU A 119 5.14 2.44 4.16
CA LEU A 119 4.14 3.33 3.60
C LEU A 119 3.17 2.54 2.74
N LYS A 120 2.01 3.13 2.47
CA LYS A 120 1.12 2.68 1.39
C LYS A 120 1.03 3.78 0.35
N PHE A 121 0.98 3.39 -0.92
CA PHE A 121 0.79 4.33 -2.02
C PHE A 121 -0.33 3.88 -2.95
N LYS A 122 -0.89 4.84 -3.69
CA LYS A 122 -1.84 4.61 -4.77
C LYS A 122 -1.57 5.61 -5.88
N THR A 123 -1.46 5.14 -7.12
CA THR A 123 -1.23 6.01 -8.28
C THR A 123 -1.82 5.41 -9.55
N SER A 124 -1.90 6.24 -10.59
CA SER A 124 -2.17 5.85 -11.98
C SER A 124 -1.02 6.25 -12.91
N GLU A 125 0.08 6.75 -12.34
CA GLU A 125 1.29 7.09 -13.08
C GLU A 125 2.27 5.91 -13.02
N SER A 126 2.84 5.56 -14.17
CA SER A 126 3.78 4.43 -14.28
C SER A 126 5.21 4.78 -13.84
N GLU A 127 5.46 6.05 -13.52
CA GLU A 127 6.75 6.58 -13.09
C GLU A 127 6.58 7.59 -11.95
N GLY A 128 7.53 7.59 -10.99
CA GLY A 128 7.54 8.59 -9.92
C GLY A 128 8.41 8.20 -8.72
N VAL A 129 9.17 9.15 -8.17
CA VAL A 129 9.99 8.91 -6.97
C VAL A 129 9.11 8.93 -5.71
N ILE A 130 9.00 7.78 -5.04
CA ILE A 130 8.21 7.62 -3.81
C ILE A 130 8.94 8.22 -2.62
N PHE A 131 10.22 7.85 -2.43
CA PHE A 131 11.07 8.50 -1.45
C PHE A 131 12.53 8.51 -1.90
N HIS A 132 13.30 9.43 -1.35
CA HIS A 132 14.71 9.58 -1.63
C HIS A 132 15.44 10.16 -0.41
N GLY A 133 16.62 9.63 -0.11
CA GLY A 133 17.58 10.24 0.80
C GLY A 133 18.97 10.03 0.24
N GLU A 134 19.82 11.06 0.34
CA GLU A 134 21.19 11.07 -0.14
C GLU A 134 22.07 11.86 0.83
N GLY A 135 23.15 11.25 1.31
CA GLY A 135 24.18 11.92 2.08
C GLY A 135 25.27 12.52 1.20
N GLN A 136 25.99 13.50 1.72
CA GLN A 136 27.16 14.15 1.12
C GLN A 136 28.29 13.18 0.79
N GLN A 137 28.35 12.03 1.47
CA GLN A 137 29.30 10.95 1.17
C GLN A 137 28.89 10.07 -0.02
N GLY A 138 27.72 10.31 -0.61
CA GLY A 138 27.21 9.59 -1.78
C GLY A 138 26.43 8.31 -1.46
N ASP A 139 26.23 8.01 -0.17
CA ASP A 139 25.27 7.00 0.28
C ASP A 139 23.86 7.49 -0.02
N TYR A 140 23.02 6.60 -0.54
CA TYR A 140 21.63 6.96 -0.83
C TYR A 140 20.71 5.75 -0.74
N ILE A 141 19.44 6.05 -0.55
CA ILE A 141 18.34 5.11 -0.70
C ILE A 141 17.21 5.81 -1.48
N THR A 142 16.74 5.19 -2.55
CA THR A 142 15.67 5.73 -3.38
C THR A 142 14.70 4.62 -3.72
N LEU A 143 13.42 4.85 -3.45
CA LEU A 143 12.34 4.01 -3.96
C LEU A 143 11.56 4.78 -5.01
N GLU A 144 11.39 4.17 -6.18
CA GLU A 144 10.70 4.80 -7.31
C GLU A 144 9.85 3.79 -8.07
N LEU A 145 8.84 4.29 -8.78
CA LEU A 145 8.14 3.56 -9.82
C LEU A 145 8.85 3.79 -11.16
N LYS A 146 9.08 2.70 -11.89
CA LYS A 146 9.57 2.70 -13.28
C LYS A 146 8.80 1.68 -14.09
N LYS A 147 8.09 2.14 -15.12
CA LYS A 147 7.23 1.30 -15.99
C LYS A 147 6.26 0.43 -15.16
N ALA A 148 5.59 1.06 -14.18
CA ALA A 148 4.63 0.41 -13.27
C ALA A 148 5.22 -0.71 -12.40
N LYS A 149 6.54 -0.74 -12.19
CA LYS A 149 7.24 -1.64 -11.28
C LYS A 149 7.96 -0.84 -10.21
N LEU A 150 8.09 -1.41 -9.02
CA LEU A 150 8.82 -0.80 -7.92
C LEU A 150 10.31 -1.05 -8.13
N VAL A 151 11.14 -0.02 -7.98
CA VAL A 151 12.60 -0.10 -8.05
C VAL A 151 13.19 0.53 -6.80
N LEU A 152 13.86 -0.30 -5.99
CA LEU A 152 14.64 0.14 -4.84
C LEU A 152 16.10 0.23 -5.26
N ASN A 153 16.65 1.45 -5.21
CA ASN A 153 18.05 1.72 -5.44
C ASN A 153 18.71 2.11 -4.13
N LEU A 154 19.87 1.54 -3.83
CA LEU A 154 20.59 1.82 -2.60
C LEU A 154 22.10 1.71 -2.81
N ASN A 155 22.85 2.59 -2.14
CA ASN A 155 24.30 2.63 -2.14
C ASN A 155 24.82 2.76 -0.71
N LEU A 156 25.74 1.87 -0.32
CA LEU A 156 26.45 1.87 0.97
C LEU A 156 27.97 1.86 0.69
N GLY A 157 28.47 2.82 -0.10
CA GLY A 157 29.89 2.94 -0.45
C GLY A 157 30.52 1.86 -1.35
N ILE A 158 31.85 1.90 -1.47
CA ILE A 158 32.64 1.24 -2.54
C ILE A 158 32.66 -0.30 -2.44
N ASN A 159 32.65 -0.96 -3.62
CA ASN A 159 32.99 -2.37 -3.81
C ASN A 159 34.36 -2.45 -4.50
N GLN A 160 35.29 -3.23 -3.93
CA GLN A 160 36.68 -3.36 -4.38
C GLN A 160 36.87 -4.19 -5.68
N TYR A 161 35.80 -4.69 -6.31
CA TYR A 161 35.86 -5.55 -7.50
C TYR A 161 34.82 -5.22 -8.60
N GLY A 162 34.64 -3.95 -8.99
CA GLY A 162 33.85 -3.68 -10.21
C GLY A 162 33.59 -2.20 -10.56
N SER A 163 33.19 -1.98 -11.81
CA SER A 163 32.85 -0.66 -12.39
C SER A 163 31.54 -0.06 -11.85
N ILE A 164 30.81 -0.78 -10.98
CA ILE A 164 29.54 -0.36 -10.37
C ILE A 164 29.80 -0.03 -8.90
N TYR A 165 29.93 1.26 -8.58
CA TYR A 165 30.04 1.81 -7.22
C TYR A 165 28.91 1.30 -6.32
N GLY A 166 29.11 0.29 -5.46
CA GLY A 166 28.25 -0.05 -4.30
C GLY A 166 26.76 -0.30 -4.53
N HIS A 167 26.29 -0.12 -5.76
CA HIS A 167 24.93 0.20 -6.11
C HIS A 167 24.16 -1.09 -6.21
N THR A 168 23.05 -1.12 -5.48
CA THR A 168 22.11 -2.21 -5.46
C THR A 168 20.82 -1.70 -6.06
N SER A 169 20.31 -2.38 -7.09
CA SER A 169 19.00 -2.09 -7.69
C SER A 169 18.17 -3.35 -7.69
N VAL A 170 17.01 -3.31 -7.04
CA VAL A 170 16.09 -4.43 -6.94
C VAL A 170 14.71 -3.99 -7.43
N MET A 171 14.13 -4.80 -8.30
CA MET A 171 12.81 -4.57 -8.87
C MET A 171 11.80 -5.51 -8.22
N ALA A 172 10.63 -4.98 -7.86
CA ALA A 172 9.54 -5.75 -7.28
C ALA A 172 8.19 -5.37 -7.90
N GLY A 173 7.31 -6.37 -8.05
CA GLY A 173 5.95 -6.20 -8.54
C GLY A 173 5.83 -5.75 -10.01
N SER A 174 4.59 -5.52 -10.41
CA SER A 174 4.18 -5.04 -11.74
C SER A 174 2.75 -4.50 -11.68
N LEU A 175 2.39 -3.63 -12.63
CA LEU A 175 1.06 -3.02 -12.72
C LEU A 175 0.67 -2.27 -11.44
N LEU A 176 1.64 -1.58 -10.84
CA LEU A 176 1.46 -0.83 -9.59
C LEU A 176 0.81 0.56 -9.81
N ASP A 177 0.40 0.83 -11.04
CA ASP A 177 -0.37 1.99 -11.49
C ASP A 177 -1.87 1.65 -11.66
N ASP A 178 -2.35 0.58 -11.02
CA ASP A 178 -3.72 0.06 -11.08
C ASP A 178 -4.78 0.94 -10.37
N HIS A 179 -4.37 2.07 -9.78
CA HIS A 179 -5.21 2.90 -8.91
C HIS A 179 -5.76 2.15 -7.68
N HIS A 180 -5.06 1.13 -7.19
CA HIS A 180 -5.29 0.49 -5.90
C HIS A 180 -4.16 0.81 -4.92
N TRP A 181 -4.44 0.57 -3.64
CA TRP A 181 -3.43 0.73 -2.60
C TRP A 181 -2.46 -0.43 -2.62
N HIS A 182 -1.18 -0.10 -2.63
CA HIS A 182 -0.07 -1.02 -2.46
C HIS A 182 0.68 -0.70 -1.16
N SER A 183 1.02 -1.73 -0.40
CA SER A 183 1.76 -1.61 0.86
C SER A 183 3.22 -1.94 0.68
N ILE A 184 4.11 -1.09 1.18
CA ILE A 184 5.55 -1.32 1.15
C ILE A 184 6.08 -1.36 2.58
N VAL A 185 6.89 -2.37 2.86
CA VAL A 185 7.71 -2.46 4.08
C VAL A 185 9.13 -2.77 3.66
N ILE A 186 10.07 -1.90 4.06
CA ILE A 186 11.50 -2.11 3.86
C ILE A 186 12.12 -2.23 5.25
N GLU A 187 12.74 -3.38 5.52
CA GLU A 187 13.52 -3.61 6.73
C GLU A 187 14.97 -3.87 6.32
N ARG A 188 15.87 -2.96 6.71
CA ARG A 188 17.31 -3.10 6.49
C ARG A 188 18.00 -3.39 7.82
N HIS A 189 18.93 -4.34 7.82
CA HIS A 189 19.88 -4.56 8.90
C HIS A 189 21.27 -4.80 8.31
N GLY A 190 22.15 -3.81 8.46
CA GLY A 190 23.44 -3.77 7.76
C GLY A 190 23.22 -3.83 6.25
N ARG A 191 23.90 -4.77 5.61
CA ARG A 191 23.77 -5.06 4.18
C ARG A 191 22.56 -5.92 3.80
N ASN A 192 21.81 -6.47 4.76
CA ASN A 192 20.66 -7.34 4.46
C ASN A 192 19.37 -6.53 4.44
N ILE A 193 18.54 -6.75 3.42
CA ILE A 193 17.28 -6.03 3.22
C ILE A 193 16.14 -7.02 2.95
N ASN A 194 15.03 -6.83 3.65
CA ASN A 194 13.73 -7.42 3.33
C ASN A 194 12.83 -6.34 2.73
N LEU A 195 12.48 -6.49 1.46
CA LEU A 195 11.49 -5.66 0.78
C LEU A 195 10.19 -6.46 0.66
N THR A 196 9.15 -6.03 1.38
CA THR A 196 7.80 -6.59 1.24
C THR A 196 6.93 -5.63 0.45
N LEU A 197 6.42 -6.11 -0.68
CA LEU A 197 5.42 -5.42 -1.50
C LEU A 197 4.11 -6.21 -1.41
N ASP A 198 3.08 -5.55 -0.86
CA ASP A 198 1.80 -6.12 -0.48
C ASP A 198 1.96 -7.32 0.46
N ARG A 199 2.05 -8.52 -0.09
CA ARG A 199 2.21 -9.79 0.66
C ARG A 199 3.47 -10.56 0.25
N HIS A 200 4.19 -10.09 -0.76
CA HIS A 200 5.35 -10.78 -1.31
C HIS A 200 6.62 -10.14 -0.75
N MET A 201 7.39 -10.94 -0.02
CA MET A 201 8.66 -10.53 0.56
C MET A 201 9.82 -11.00 -0.33
N GLN A 202 10.74 -10.11 -0.62
CA GLN A 202 12.01 -10.39 -1.28
C GLN A 202 13.15 -10.04 -0.33
N HIS A 203 14.02 -11.01 -0.07
CA HIS A 203 15.25 -10.81 0.71
C HIS A 203 16.43 -10.65 -0.25
N PHE A 204 17.32 -9.71 0.04
CA PHE A 204 18.56 -9.54 -0.72
C PHE A 204 19.64 -8.86 0.12
N ARG A 205 20.87 -8.93 -0.38
CA ARG A 205 22.04 -8.28 0.22
C ARG A 205 22.56 -7.18 -0.71
N THR A 206 23.06 -6.10 -0.14
CA THR A 206 23.60 -4.96 -0.90
C THR A 206 25.00 -5.26 -1.45
N ASN A 207 25.28 -4.66 -2.61
CA ASN A 207 26.56 -4.77 -3.31
C ASN A 207 27.68 -3.94 -2.65
N GLY A 208 27.36 -2.87 -1.92
CA GLY A 208 28.33 -2.06 -1.17
C GLY A 208 28.87 -2.79 0.06
N GLU A 209 30.11 -2.51 0.45
CA GLU A 209 30.80 -3.22 1.53
C GLU A 209 30.50 -2.71 2.94
N PHE A 210 29.93 -1.51 3.08
CA PHE A 210 29.63 -0.92 4.37
C PHE A 210 28.25 -1.34 4.90
N ASP A 211 28.11 -1.39 6.22
CA ASP A 211 26.85 -1.74 6.91
C ASP A 211 26.01 -0.52 7.31
N TYR A 212 26.61 0.66 7.33
CA TYR A 212 25.93 1.89 7.73
C TYR A 212 25.43 2.66 6.52
N LEU A 213 24.21 3.19 6.60
CA LEU A 213 23.65 4.14 5.65
C LEU A 213 23.80 5.54 6.24
N ASP A 214 24.53 6.44 5.56
CA ASP A 214 24.66 7.85 5.96
C ASP A 214 23.84 8.77 5.05
N LEU A 215 22.70 9.25 5.53
CA LEU A 215 21.84 10.20 4.80
C LEU A 215 22.07 11.66 5.21
N ASP A 216 23.06 11.93 6.05
CA ASP A 216 23.33 13.20 6.72
C ASP A 216 22.12 13.80 7.47
N TYR A 217 21.21 14.52 6.79
CA TYR A 217 20.27 15.40 7.46
C TYR A 217 18.79 15.24 7.07
N GLU A 218 18.45 14.62 5.94
CA GLU A 218 17.04 14.45 5.57
C GLU A 218 16.73 13.23 4.68
N ILE A 219 15.46 12.82 4.71
CA ILE A 219 14.82 11.95 3.73
C ILE A 219 13.56 12.63 3.22
N THR A 220 13.29 12.53 1.93
CA THR A 220 12.14 13.17 1.27
C THR A 220 11.15 12.15 0.74
N PHE A 221 9.86 12.47 0.80
CA PHE A 221 8.77 11.67 0.23
C PHE A 221 8.06 12.44 -0.88
N GLY A 222 7.60 11.72 -1.90
CA GLY A 222 6.89 12.28 -3.05
C GLY A 222 7.78 12.84 -4.16
N GLY A 223 9.10 12.83 -3.99
CA GLY A 223 10.01 13.36 -4.98
C GLY A 223 11.43 13.58 -4.46
N MET A 224 12.27 14.13 -5.32
CA MET A 224 13.61 14.60 -4.96
C MET A 224 13.61 16.13 -4.92
N PRO A 225 14.34 16.77 -3.99
CA PRO A 225 14.52 18.22 -4.02
C PRO A 225 15.22 18.64 -5.31
N PHE A 226 14.82 19.79 -5.87
CA PHE A 226 15.29 20.25 -7.19
C PHE A 226 16.79 20.50 -7.19
N SER A 227 17.57 19.59 -7.78
CA SER A 227 18.96 19.88 -8.17
C SER A 227 18.90 20.81 -9.38
N GLY A 228 19.37 22.06 -9.27
CA GLY A 228 19.21 23.14 -10.25
C GLY A 228 19.74 22.93 -11.69
N LYS A 229 19.95 21.70 -12.16
CA LYS A 229 20.30 21.35 -13.54
C LYS A 229 19.11 20.66 -14.22
N PRO A 230 18.49 21.24 -15.24
CA PRO A 230 17.52 20.54 -16.08
C PRO A 230 18.28 19.48 -16.89
N SER A 231 18.28 18.23 -16.40
CA SER A 231 18.71 17.10 -17.22
C SER A 231 17.48 16.55 -17.97
N SER A 232 17.68 16.20 -19.23
CA SER A 232 16.68 15.52 -20.08
C SER A 232 16.16 14.20 -19.44
N ASN A 233 16.89 13.66 -18.45
CA ASN A 233 16.56 12.45 -17.69
C ASN A 233 16.11 12.77 -16.24
N SER A 234 15.51 13.94 -15.98
CA SER A 234 15.02 14.28 -14.65
C SER A 234 13.97 13.26 -14.18
N ARG A 235 14.21 12.64 -13.01
CA ARG A 235 13.25 11.70 -12.42
C ARG A 235 11.97 12.47 -12.10
N LYS A 236 10.82 11.93 -12.51
CA LYS A 236 9.52 12.52 -12.19
C LYS A 236 9.25 12.36 -10.69
N ASN A 237 8.69 13.41 -10.09
CA ASN A 237 8.15 13.32 -8.74
C ASN A 237 6.87 12.48 -8.74
N PHE A 238 6.55 11.89 -7.60
CA PHE A 238 5.37 11.06 -7.46
C PHE A 238 4.10 11.90 -7.50
N LYS A 239 3.11 11.40 -8.24
CA LYS A 239 1.76 11.92 -8.27
C LYS A 239 0.80 10.80 -7.90
N GLY A 240 -0.04 11.05 -6.91
CA GLY A 240 -0.87 10.02 -6.30
C GLY A 240 -1.13 10.29 -4.82
N CYS A 241 -1.43 9.24 -4.08
CA CYS A 241 -1.74 9.31 -2.66
C CYS A 241 -0.75 8.45 -1.87
N MET A 242 -0.36 8.88 -0.67
CA MET A 242 0.31 8.03 0.30
C MET A 242 -0.37 8.11 1.67
N GLU A 243 -0.34 7.01 2.42
CA GLU A 243 -0.78 6.95 3.82
C GLU A 243 0.21 6.13 4.65
N SER A 244 0.13 6.29 5.98
CA SER A 244 0.91 5.51 6.95
C SER A 244 2.42 5.54 6.71
N ILE A 245 2.95 6.71 6.31
CA ILE A 245 4.38 6.91 6.12
C ILE A 245 5.06 6.86 7.49
N ASN A 246 5.92 5.87 7.68
CA ASN A 246 6.74 5.70 8.87
C ASN A 246 8.21 5.55 8.48
N TYR A 247 9.07 6.24 9.20
CA TYR A 247 10.52 6.11 9.07
C TYR A 247 11.14 5.92 10.45
N ASN A 248 11.70 4.74 10.70
CA ASN A 248 12.37 4.37 11.94
C ASN A 248 11.52 4.67 13.19
N GLY A 249 10.22 4.35 13.14
CA GLY A 249 9.25 4.58 14.21
C GLY A 249 8.60 5.96 14.20
N ASN A 250 9.11 6.93 13.44
CA ASN A 250 8.53 8.26 13.32
C ASN A 250 7.36 8.26 12.33
N ASN A 251 6.16 8.59 12.80
CA ASN A 251 4.96 8.72 11.96
C ASN A 251 4.99 10.04 11.18
N ILE A 252 5.54 10.00 9.97
CA ILE A 252 5.72 11.17 9.10
C ILE A 252 4.36 11.73 8.66
N THR A 253 3.37 10.87 8.44
CA THR A 253 2.02 11.29 8.07
C THR A 253 1.37 12.15 9.17
N ASP A 254 1.45 11.75 10.44
CA ASP A 254 0.95 12.54 11.57
C ASP A 254 1.72 13.87 11.72
N LEU A 255 3.04 13.84 11.56
CA LEU A 255 3.86 15.06 11.61
C LEU A 255 3.48 16.05 10.50
N ALA A 256 3.26 15.59 9.28
CA ALA A 256 2.82 16.42 8.16
C ALA A 256 1.43 17.01 8.42
N LYS A 257 0.47 16.20 8.90
CA LYS A 257 -0.89 16.66 9.21
C LYS A 257 -0.91 17.74 10.29
N ARG A 258 -0.08 17.61 11.32
CA ARG A 258 0.06 18.59 12.40
C ARG A 258 0.87 19.83 11.98
N ARG A 259 1.22 19.98 10.69
CA ARG A 259 2.06 21.06 10.15
C ARG A 259 3.39 21.20 10.88
N LYS A 260 3.96 20.06 11.30
CA LYS A 260 5.33 20.00 11.84
C LYS A 260 6.38 19.81 10.75
N LEU A 261 5.94 19.53 9.53
CA LEU A 261 6.78 19.39 8.33
C LEU A 261 6.26 20.36 7.28
N GLU A 262 7.14 21.20 6.76
CA GLU A 262 6.83 22.14 5.69
C GLU A 262 7.29 21.58 4.34
N PRO A 263 6.45 21.59 3.29
CA PRO A 263 6.85 21.21 1.95
C PRO A 263 7.99 22.08 1.42
N SER A 264 8.84 21.50 0.57
CA SER A 264 10.00 22.20 -0.02
C SER A 264 9.65 23.47 -0.80
N ASN A 265 8.43 23.55 -1.35
CA ASN A 265 7.90 24.74 -2.03
C ASN A 265 6.83 25.40 -1.17
N GLY A 266 7.26 26.15 -0.12
CA GLY A 266 6.47 26.76 0.97
C GLY A 266 5.27 27.65 0.62
N VAL A 267 4.74 27.58 -0.60
CA VAL A 267 3.51 28.21 -1.09
C VAL A 267 2.34 27.20 -1.17
N ARG A 268 2.59 25.88 -1.15
CA ARG A 268 1.53 24.86 -1.35
C ARG A 268 1.38 23.94 -0.16
N THR A 269 0.17 23.89 0.38
CA THR A 269 -0.22 22.96 1.45
C THR A 269 -0.53 21.58 0.87
N PHE A 270 -0.01 20.51 1.47
CA PHE A 270 -0.50 19.16 1.16
C PHE A 270 -1.99 19.08 1.45
N SER A 271 -2.76 18.49 0.53
CA SER A 271 -4.16 18.19 0.82
C SER A 271 -4.24 16.87 1.58
N PHE A 272 -4.90 16.93 2.74
CA PHE A 272 -5.13 15.77 3.58
C PHE A 272 -6.59 15.34 3.42
N SER A 273 -6.81 14.04 3.24
CA SER A 273 -8.14 13.46 3.40
C SER A 273 -8.11 12.42 4.51
N SER A 274 -8.88 12.66 5.58
CA SER A 274 -9.25 11.60 6.52
C SER A 274 -10.41 10.82 5.89
N LYS A 275 -10.13 9.66 5.31
CA LYS A 275 -11.18 8.81 4.72
C LYS A 275 -11.60 7.76 5.73
N LEU A 276 -12.84 7.85 6.21
CA LEU A 276 -13.52 6.73 6.84
C LEU A 276 -13.86 5.73 5.73
N ARG A 277 -13.32 4.52 5.80
CA ARG A 277 -13.78 3.40 4.97
C ARG A 277 -14.61 2.48 5.87
N GLY A 278 -15.91 2.42 5.60
CA GLY A 278 -16.93 1.78 6.46
C GLY A 278 -17.51 2.75 7.51
N SER A 279 -18.82 2.71 7.76
CA SER A 279 -19.52 3.56 8.74
C SER A 279 -19.81 2.84 10.07
N LYS A 280 -20.52 3.54 10.97
CA LYS A 280 -20.66 3.28 12.41
C LYS A 280 -21.22 1.89 12.71
N GLY A 281 -20.60 1.17 13.65
CA GLY A 281 -21.14 -0.06 14.20
C GLY A 281 -22.36 0.17 15.09
N ALA A 282 -23.33 -0.74 15.01
CA ALA A 282 -24.35 -0.95 16.02
C ALA A 282 -23.87 -2.04 17.00
N TYR A 283 -24.19 -1.88 18.29
CA TYR A 283 -23.86 -2.85 19.33
C TYR A 283 -25.05 -3.78 19.58
N ILE A 284 -24.84 -5.10 19.60
CA ILE A 284 -25.74 -6.08 20.24
C ILE A 284 -24.87 -6.92 21.18
N GLY A 285 -24.89 -6.60 22.48
CA GLY A 285 -24.07 -7.26 23.50
C GLY A 285 -22.59 -6.85 23.52
N SER A 286 -21.79 -7.56 24.34
CA SER A 286 -20.35 -7.35 24.55
C SER A 286 -19.46 -7.91 23.42
N VAL A 287 -20.05 -8.30 22.28
CA VAL A 287 -19.33 -8.76 21.10
C VAL A 287 -19.41 -7.66 20.02
N PRO A 288 -18.28 -7.08 19.58
CA PRO A 288 -18.29 -6.12 18.48
C PRO A 288 -18.60 -6.84 17.16
N LEU A 289 -19.87 -6.86 16.76
CA LEU A 289 -20.29 -7.14 15.39
C LEU A 289 -20.21 -5.83 14.61
N CYS A 290 -19.02 -5.48 14.12
CA CYS A 290 -18.91 -4.37 13.19
C CYS A 290 -19.50 -4.81 11.83
N VAL A 291 -20.72 -4.37 11.54
CA VAL A 291 -21.27 -4.36 10.18
C VAL A 291 -20.58 -3.22 9.46
N ALA A 292 -19.78 -3.53 8.45
CA ALA A 292 -19.12 -2.49 7.68
C ALA A 292 -20.12 -1.90 6.68
N ASP A 293 -20.19 -0.58 6.59
CA ASP A 293 -21.02 0.13 5.61
C ASP A 293 -20.36 0.09 4.22
N ILE A 294 -20.24 -1.14 3.74
CA ILE A 294 -19.70 -1.50 2.45
C ILE A 294 -20.90 -1.62 1.53
N HIS A 295 -20.84 -0.90 0.42
CA HIS A 295 -21.85 -1.08 -0.61
C HIS A 295 -21.57 -2.42 -1.29
N VAL A 296 -22.42 -3.40 -1.02
CA VAL A 296 -22.41 -4.68 -1.71
C VAL A 296 -23.21 -4.51 -3.00
N ILE A 297 -22.53 -4.71 -4.12
CA ILE A 297 -23.09 -4.63 -5.48
C ILE A 297 -23.17 -6.03 -6.07
#